data_AF-A0A838R9D9-F1
#
_entry.id   AF-A0A838R9D9-F1
#
_cell.length_a   1.000
_cell.length_b   1.000
_cell.length_c   1.000
_cell.angle_alpha   90.00
_cell.angle_beta   90.00
_cell.angle_gamma   90.00
#
_symmetry.space_group_name_H-M   'P 1'
#
loop_
_entity.id
_entity.type
_entity.pdbx_description
1 polymer ?
#
loop_
_entity_poly.entity_id
_entity_poly.type
_entity_poly.pdbx_seq_one_letter_code
_entity_poly.pdbx_strand_id
1 'polypeptide(L)'
;MRTLLLGVAAFALALTIARTYFFFWWEDQRRIRALSTVYVQVHREPRGQYFFRRLFGNSLSQRAVYVHASSSSIDDDWLLRVAELEHVEVLSIWSPQVTDVGVAHLATMRNLQSLHLSGTQVTEAGLEKLRLAAPKLKLIRSERGLR
;
A
#
# COMPACT_ATOMS: atom_id res chain seq x y z
N MET A 1 36.59 -29.94 3.35
CA MET A 1 36.42 -28.86 2.35
C MET A 1 34.97 -28.60 1.94
N ARG A 2 34.14 -29.62 1.66
CA ARG A 2 32.73 -29.46 1.23
C ARG A 2 31.78 -28.81 2.25
N THR A 3 31.96 -29.06 3.56
CA THR A 3 31.12 -28.49 4.63
C THR A 3 31.37 -27.01 4.88
N LEU A 4 32.61 -26.54 4.70
CA LEU A 4 32.98 -25.13 4.84
C LEU A 4 32.38 -24.27 3.72
N LEU A 5 32.39 -24.79 2.49
CA LEU A 5 31.80 -24.14 1.31
C LEU A 5 30.27 -23.98 1.42
N LEU A 6 29.57 -24.98 2.00
CA LEU A 6 28.14 -24.90 2.27
C LEU A 6 27.79 -23.82 3.31
N GLY A 7 28.63 -23.65 4.34
CA GLY A 7 28.44 -22.61 5.37
C GLY A 7 28.60 -21.19 4.82
N VAL A 8 29.62 -20.96 3.99
CA VAL A 8 29.86 -19.66 3.36
C VAL A 8 28.75 -19.32 2.35
N ALA A 9 28.29 -20.29 1.57
CA ALA A 9 27.18 -20.10 0.62
C ALA A 9 25.86 -19.79 1.34
N ALA A 10 25.56 -20.48 2.45
CA ALA A 10 24.37 -20.22 3.26
C ALA A 10 24.39 -18.82 3.91
N PHE A 11 25.56 -18.37 4.37
CA PHE A 11 25.74 -17.04 4.96
C PHE A 11 25.63 -15.92 3.92
N ALA A 12 26.23 -16.10 2.73
CA ALA A 12 26.09 -15.17 1.62
C ALA A 12 24.63 -15.06 1.14
N LEU A 13 23.90 -16.18 1.09
CA LEU A 13 22.47 -16.20 0.76
C LEU A 13 21.66 -15.48 1.84
N ALA A 14 21.93 -15.73 3.13
CA ALA A 14 21.27 -15.04 4.23
C ALA A 14 21.54 -13.52 4.22
N LEU A 15 22.76 -13.09 3.91
CA LEU A 15 23.10 -11.67 3.72
C LEU A 15 22.42 -11.05 2.50
N THR A 16 22.26 -11.80 1.42
CA THR A 16 21.59 -11.32 0.21
C THR A 16 20.08 -11.20 0.45
N ILE A 17 19.48 -12.16 1.15
CA ILE A 17 18.09 -12.10 1.61
C ILE A 17 17.93 -10.94 2.60
N ALA A 18 18.80 -10.80 3.60
CA ALA A 18 18.76 -9.67 4.52
C ALA A 18 18.88 -8.35 3.76
N ARG A 19 19.85 -8.19 2.85
CA ARG A 19 20.03 -6.96 2.07
C ARG A 19 18.84 -6.66 1.17
N THR A 20 18.24 -7.67 0.54
CA THR A 20 17.07 -7.48 -0.34
C THR A 20 15.83 -7.16 0.48
N TYR A 21 15.48 -8.00 1.46
CA TYR A 21 14.25 -7.86 2.23
C TYR A 21 14.32 -6.69 3.22
N PHE A 22 15.44 -6.46 3.89
CA PHE A 22 15.60 -5.37 4.86
C PHE A 22 15.66 -4.00 4.20
N PHE A 23 16.27 -3.88 3.01
CA PHE A 23 16.36 -2.60 2.30
C PHE A 23 15.00 -2.15 1.77
N PHE A 24 14.26 -3.03 1.08
CA PHE A 24 12.91 -2.71 0.62
C PHE A 24 11.96 -2.45 1.81
N TRP A 25 12.08 -3.23 2.88
CA TRP A 25 11.35 -2.99 4.11
C TRP A 25 11.68 -1.61 4.73
N TRP A 26 12.96 -1.24 4.81
CA TRP A 26 13.38 0.06 5.37
C TRP A 26 12.89 1.25 4.54
N GLU A 27 12.94 1.15 3.21
CA GLU A 27 12.46 2.20 2.30
C GLU A 27 10.95 2.40 2.43
N ASP A 28 10.18 1.31 2.51
CA ASP A 28 8.74 1.36 2.79
C ASP A 28 8.44 2.02 4.13
N GLN A 29 9.19 1.69 5.18
CA GLN A 29 9.01 2.34 6.48
C GLN A 29 9.29 3.85 6.44
N ARG A 30 10.18 4.31 5.56
CA ARG A 30 10.43 5.74 5.34
C ARG A 30 9.26 6.40 4.62
N ARG A 31 8.78 5.80 3.53
CA ARG A 31 7.65 6.30 2.74
C ARG A 31 6.36 6.35 3.54
N ILE A 32 6.06 5.31 4.32
CA ILE A 32 4.88 5.28 5.20
C ILE A 32 4.95 6.38 6.26
N ARG A 33 6.12 6.62 6.87
CA ARG A 33 6.30 7.70 7.84
C ARG A 33 6.15 9.09 7.22
N ALA A 34 6.49 9.24 5.95
CA ALA A 34 6.25 10.48 5.21
C ALA A 34 4.75 10.74 4.96
N LEU A 35 3.92 9.68 4.97
CA LEU A 35 2.48 9.77 4.75
C LEU A 35 1.67 9.88 6.04
N SER A 36 2.20 9.46 7.19
CA SER A 36 1.52 9.52 8.49
C SER A 36 1.47 10.95 9.04
N THR A 37 0.52 11.75 8.54
CA THR A 37 0.08 13.01 9.17
C THR A 37 -1.10 12.74 10.10
N VAL A 38 -1.52 13.74 10.89
CA VAL A 38 -2.58 13.64 11.94
C VAL A 38 -3.89 12.99 11.47
N TYR A 39 -4.12 12.91 10.16
CA TYR A 39 -5.35 12.41 9.54
C TYR A 39 -5.14 11.23 8.58
N VAL A 40 -3.94 10.64 8.54
CA VAL A 40 -3.64 9.46 7.75
C VAL A 40 -3.28 8.31 8.69
N GLN A 41 -4.19 7.35 8.80
CA GLN A 41 -3.99 6.13 9.57
C GLN A 41 -3.53 5.01 8.66
N VAL A 42 -2.35 4.46 8.94
CA VAL A 42 -1.77 3.34 8.18
C VAL A 42 -1.77 2.10 9.09
N HIS A 43 -2.70 1.18 8.86
CA HIS A 43 -2.76 -0.10 9.57
C HIS A 43 -2.00 -1.17 8.80
N ARG A 44 -1.39 -2.11 9.53
CA ARG A 44 -0.59 -3.19 8.96
C ARG A 44 -1.08 -4.52 9.50
N GLU A 45 -1.50 -5.42 8.62
CA GLU A 45 -1.81 -6.79 9.02
C GLU A 45 -0.70 -7.77 8.60
N PRO A 46 -0.36 -8.74 9.46
CA PRO A 46 0.58 -9.80 9.11
C PRO A 46 -0.06 -10.82 8.14
N ARG A 47 0.50 -10.94 6.94
CA ARG A 47 0.37 -12.09 6.02
C ARG A 47 1.67 -12.88 5.91
N GLY A 48 1.65 -14.13 6.37
CA GLY A 48 2.73 -15.10 6.19
C GLY A 48 2.32 -16.47 6.73
N GLN A 49 2.79 -17.56 6.10
CA GLN A 49 2.58 -18.92 6.62
C GLN A 49 3.00 -18.98 8.08
N TYR A 50 2.16 -19.55 8.95
CA TYR A 50 2.29 -19.61 10.42
C TYR A 50 3.73 -19.84 10.93
N PHE A 51 4.51 -20.63 10.19
CA PHE A 51 5.91 -20.93 10.44
C PHE A 51 6.83 -19.69 10.53
N PHE A 52 6.74 -18.73 9.60
CA PHE A 52 7.61 -17.54 9.61
C PHE A 52 7.34 -16.62 10.80
N ARG A 53 6.07 -16.54 11.24
CA ARG A 53 5.67 -15.78 12.44
C ARG A 53 6.30 -16.33 13.71
N ARG A 54 6.52 -17.65 13.77
CA ARG A 54 7.14 -18.34 14.90
C ARG A 54 8.65 -18.12 14.98
N LEU A 55 9.33 -17.99 13.84
CA LEU A 55 10.78 -17.82 13.79
C LEU A 55 11.23 -16.36 13.91
N PHE A 56 10.48 -15.42 13.33
CA PHE A 56 10.92 -14.03 13.20
C PHE A 56 9.93 -13.00 13.78
N GLY A 57 8.91 -13.47 14.49
CA GLY A 57 7.84 -12.63 15.04
C GLY A 57 6.92 -12.04 13.97
N ASN A 58 5.96 -11.20 14.39
CA ASN A 58 5.02 -10.51 13.50
C ASN A 58 5.69 -9.46 12.59
N SER A 59 7.00 -9.24 12.72
CA SER A 59 7.73 -8.16 12.06
C SER A 59 8.02 -8.44 10.58
N LEU A 60 8.23 -9.71 10.20
CA LEU A 60 8.57 -10.11 8.82
C LEU A 60 7.37 -10.55 7.96
N SER A 61 6.16 -10.54 8.51
CA SER A 61 4.94 -10.95 7.79
C SER A 61 4.02 -9.78 7.43
N GLN A 62 4.35 -8.52 7.73
CA GLN A 62 3.44 -7.40 7.43
C GLN A 62 3.41 -7.12 5.92
N ARG A 63 2.28 -7.38 5.26
CA ARG A 63 2.14 -7.10 3.81
C ARG A 63 0.81 -6.51 3.37
N ALA A 64 -0.22 -6.49 4.21
CA ALA A 64 -1.44 -5.75 3.91
C ALA A 64 -1.40 -4.40 4.61
N VAL A 65 -1.21 -3.33 3.83
CA VAL A 65 -1.27 -1.96 4.32
C VAL A 65 -2.65 -1.38 4.02
N TYR A 66 -3.37 -1.02 5.07
CA TYR A 66 -4.65 -0.32 4.99
C TYR A 66 -4.38 1.16 5.27
N VAL A 67 -4.63 2.01 4.29
CA VAL A 67 -4.45 3.46 4.43
C VAL A 67 -5.83 4.10 4.50
N HIS A 68 -6.13 4.75 5.62
CA HIS A 68 -7.27 5.63 5.76
C HIS A 68 -6.78 7.06 5.84
N ALA A 69 -7.32 7.94 5.00
CA ALA A 69 -6.88 9.32 4.89
C ALA A 69 -8.11 10.24 4.81
N SER A 70 -8.26 11.16 5.75
CA SER A 70 -9.43 12.05 5.87
C SER A 70 -9.02 13.50 6.20
N SER A 71 -8.77 14.31 5.17
CA SER A 71 -8.27 15.69 5.32
C SER A 71 -8.42 16.46 4.01
N SER A 72 -8.60 17.78 4.09
CA SER A 72 -8.56 18.68 2.93
C SER A 72 -7.17 18.82 2.31
N SER A 73 -6.12 18.36 2.97
CA SER A 73 -4.74 18.35 2.45
C SER A 73 -4.41 17.14 1.58
N ILE A 74 -5.38 16.23 1.36
CA ILE A 74 -5.20 15.05 0.51
C ILE A 74 -5.65 15.44 -0.89
N ASP A 75 -4.70 15.62 -1.79
CA ASP A 75 -4.88 16.03 -3.17
C ASP A 75 -4.36 14.95 -4.14
N ASP A 76 -4.39 15.27 -5.43
CA ASP A 76 -3.92 14.35 -6.49
C ASP A 76 -2.42 14.05 -6.38
N ASP A 77 -1.61 15.01 -5.91
CA ASP A 77 -0.16 14.84 -5.66
C ASP A 77 0.10 13.91 -4.47
N TRP A 78 -0.75 13.94 -3.45
CA TRP A 78 -0.74 12.95 -2.39
C TRP A 78 -1.03 11.55 -2.95
N LEU A 79 -2.02 11.41 -3.84
CA LEU A 79 -2.32 10.11 -4.47
C LEU A 79 -1.21 9.59 -5.36
N LEU A 80 -0.49 10.47 -6.06
CA LEU A 80 0.70 10.11 -6.82
C LEU A 80 1.75 9.45 -5.92
N ARG A 81 2.02 10.02 -4.73
CA ARG A 81 2.96 9.45 -3.75
C ARG A 81 2.47 8.14 -3.14
N VAL A 82 1.16 8.01 -2.91
CA VAL A 82 0.56 6.77 -2.42
C VAL A 82 0.61 5.65 -3.45
N ALA A 83 0.53 5.98 -4.74
CA ALA A 83 0.65 5.01 -5.82
C ALA A 83 2.04 4.31 -5.86
N GLU A 84 3.07 4.91 -5.25
CA GLU A 84 4.40 4.30 -5.09
C GLU A 84 4.47 3.24 -3.97
N LEU A 85 3.40 3.09 -3.18
CA LEU A 85 3.32 2.08 -2.13
C LEU A 85 2.80 0.75 -2.69
N GLU A 86 3.72 -0.12 -3.09
CA GLU A 86 3.37 -1.39 -3.73
C GLU A 86 2.59 -2.35 -2.82
N HIS A 87 2.58 -2.16 -1.50
CA HIS A 87 1.98 -3.08 -0.53
C HIS A 87 0.60 -2.66 0.00
N VAL A 88 0.04 -1.57 -0.51
CA VAL A 88 -1.30 -1.13 -0.09
C VAL A 88 -2.35 -2.01 -0.74
N GLU A 89 -3.22 -2.58 0.10
CA GLU A 89 -4.32 -3.43 -0.35
C GLU A 89 -5.67 -2.73 -0.23
N VAL A 90 -5.80 -1.84 0.75
CA VAL A 90 -7.03 -1.08 0.99
C VAL A 90 -6.67 0.38 1.16
N LEU A 91 -7.28 1.23 0.35
CA LEU A 91 -7.13 2.68 0.41
C LEU A 91 -8.52 3.29 0.62
N SER A 92 -8.67 4.06 1.69
CA SER A 92 -9.90 4.77 2.04
C SER A 92 -9.60 6.25 2.12
N ILE A 93 -10.27 7.03 1.27
CA ILE A 93 -10.02 8.45 1.10
C ILE A 93 -11.31 9.22 1.32
N TRP A 94 -11.21 10.22 2.19
CA TRP A 94 -12.18 11.29 2.30
C TRP A 94 -11.50 12.64 2.09
N SER A 95 -11.71 13.25 0.91
CA SER A 95 -11.15 14.56 0.62
C SER A 95 -11.81 15.23 -0.58
N PRO A 96 -12.21 16.52 -0.47
CA PRO A 96 -12.75 17.28 -1.59
C PRO A 96 -11.69 17.67 -2.62
N GLN A 97 -10.39 17.52 -2.36
CA GLN A 97 -9.34 17.93 -3.30
C GLN A 97 -8.92 16.81 -4.28
N VAL A 98 -9.45 15.59 -4.11
CA VAL A 98 -9.16 14.45 -4.99
C VAL A 98 -10.06 14.46 -6.22
N THR A 99 -9.45 14.36 -7.40
CA THR A 99 -10.12 14.38 -8.71
C THR A 99 -9.86 13.11 -9.52
N ASP A 100 -10.39 13.06 -10.74
CA ASP A 100 -10.13 11.99 -11.71
C ASP A 100 -8.64 11.80 -12.01
N VAL A 101 -7.85 12.88 -11.93
CA VAL A 101 -6.40 12.82 -12.16
C VAL A 101 -5.70 12.01 -11.07
N GLY A 102 -6.01 12.31 -9.80
CA GLY A 102 -5.41 11.61 -8.67
C GLY A 102 -5.74 10.13 -8.64
N VAL A 103 -7.00 9.75 -8.88
CA VAL A 103 -7.38 8.33 -8.87
C VAL A 103 -6.82 7.55 -10.06
N ALA A 104 -6.48 8.21 -11.17
CA ALA A 104 -5.82 7.56 -12.30
C ALA A 104 -4.42 7.03 -11.94
N HIS A 105 -3.71 7.68 -11.01
CA HIS A 105 -2.42 7.20 -10.51
C HIS A 105 -2.53 5.85 -9.78
N LEU A 106 -3.68 5.57 -9.16
CA LEU A 106 -3.91 4.33 -8.41
C LEU A 106 -4.00 3.09 -9.32
N ALA A 107 -4.17 3.26 -10.63
CA ALA A 107 -4.22 2.17 -11.58
C ALA A 107 -2.92 1.35 -11.64
N THR A 108 -1.78 1.92 -11.22
CA THR A 108 -0.49 1.22 -11.19
C THR A 108 -0.33 0.32 -9.95
N MET A 109 -1.20 0.46 -8.95
CA MET A 109 -1.10 -0.24 -7.67
C MET A 109 -1.60 -1.69 -7.79
N ARG A 110 -0.71 -2.60 -8.20
CA ARG A 110 -1.04 -4.00 -8.51
C ARG A 110 -1.63 -4.80 -7.35
N ASN A 111 -1.35 -4.40 -6.12
CA ASN A 111 -1.84 -5.07 -4.91
C ASN A 111 -3.07 -4.41 -4.31
N LEU A 112 -3.53 -3.26 -4.84
CA LEU A 112 -4.71 -2.58 -4.35
C LEU A 112 -5.97 -3.40 -4.68
N GLN A 113 -6.68 -3.83 -3.64
CA GLN A 113 -7.85 -4.69 -3.74
C GLN A 113 -9.15 -3.91 -3.53
N SER A 114 -9.15 -2.92 -2.63
CA SER A 114 -10.32 -2.10 -2.33
C SER A 114 -9.97 -0.62 -2.27
N LEU A 115 -10.76 0.19 -2.97
CA LEU A 115 -10.66 1.65 -2.94
C LEU A 115 -11.99 2.23 -2.50
N HIS A 116 -11.98 2.92 -1.35
CA HIS A 116 -13.13 3.65 -0.83
C HIS A 116 -12.94 5.14 -1.09
N LEU A 117 -13.89 5.74 -1.83
CA LEU A 117 -13.91 7.16 -2.12
C LEU A 117 -15.16 7.79 -1.52
N SER A 118 -14.97 8.81 -0.70
CA SER A 118 -16.07 9.58 -0.13
C SER A 118 -15.70 11.07 -0.13
N GLY A 119 -16.69 11.94 -0.33
CA GLY A 119 -16.44 13.39 -0.33
C GLY A 119 -15.46 13.91 -1.39
N THR A 120 -15.17 13.14 -2.45
CA THR A 120 -14.23 13.52 -3.53
C THR A 120 -14.92 14.20 -4.72
N GLN A 121 -14.12 14.80 -5.60
CA GLN A 121 -14.55 15.35 -6.90
C GLN A 121 -14.40 14.35 -8.06
N VAL A 122 -14.18 13.07 -7.74
CA VAL A 122 -14.07 12.00 -8.74
C VAL A 122 -15.41 11.78 -9.43
N THR A 123 -15.40 11.83 -10.76
CA THR A 123 -16.56 11.66 -11.62
C THR A 123 -16.79 10.18 -11.94
N GLU A 124 -17.98 9.84 -12.44
CA GLU A 124 -18.25 8.46 -12.87
C GLU A 124 -17.36 8.07 -14.07
N ALA A 125 -17.07 9.00 -14.98
CA ALA A 125 -16.16 8.76 -16.10
C ALA A 125 -14.73 8.46 -15.63
N GLY A 126 -14.25 9.12 -14.57
CA GLY A 126 -12.99 8.80 -13.92
C GLY A 126 -12.96 7.40 -13.31
N LEU A 127 -14.06 7.00 -12.64
CA LEU A 127 -14.21 5.66 -12.09
C LEU A 127 -14.29 4.58 -13.17
N GLU A 128 -14.99 4.82 -14.27
CA GLU A 128 -15.04 3.89 -15.41
C GLU A 128 -13.65 3.67 -16.00
N LYS A 129 -12.87 4.73 -16.22
CA LYS A 129 -11.47 4.61 -16.65
C LYS A 129 -10.65 3.77 -15.67
N LEU A 130 -10.83 3.99 -14.37
CA LEU A 130 -10.14 3.22 -13.34
C LEU A 130 -10.57 1.74 -13.32
N ARG A 131 -11.87 1.43 -13.53
CA ARG A 131 -12.36 0.05 -13.67
C ARG A 131 -11.75 -0.65 -14.88
N LEU A 132 -11.63 0.05 -16.01
CA LEU A 132 -11.00 -0.50 -17.21
C LEU A 132 -9.51 -0.76 -17.00
N ALA A 133 -8.80 0.14 -16.31
CA ALA A 133 -7.38 -0.02 -16.04
C ALA A 133 -7.08 -1.05 -14.94
N ALA A 134 -7.96 -1.17 -13.95
CA ALA A 134 -7.81 -2.07 -12.80
C ALA A 134 -9.10 -2.90 -12.56
N PRO A 135 -9.40 -3.89 -13.42
CA PRO A 135 -10.68 -4.60 -13.41
C PRO A 135 -10.93 -5.47 -12.16
N LYS A 136 -9.88 -5.77 -11.40
CA LYS A 136 -9.97 -6.53 -10.14
C LYS A 136 -10.20 -5.63 -8.91
N LEU A 137 -10.09 -4.31 -9.07
CA LEU A 137 -10.20 -3.36 -7.98
C LEU A 137 -11.66 -3.21 -7.55
N LYS A 138 -11.94 -3.47 -6.27
CA LYS A 138 -13.25 -3.23 -5.69
C LYS A 138 -13.40 -1.74 -5.39
N LEU A 139 -14.14 -1.04 -6.23
CA LEU A 139 -14.49 0.37 -6.03
C LEU A 139 -15.73 0.48 -5.13
N ILE A 140 -15.62 1.23 -4.03
CA ILE A 140 -16.71 1.51 -3.11
C ILE A 140 -16.84 3.02 -2.99
N ARG A 141 -17.96 3.56 -3.45
CA ARG A 141 -18.28 4.98 -3.32
C ARG A 141 -19.35 5.14 -2.25
N SER A 142 -19.10 6.00 -1.26
CA SER A 142 -20.18 6.49 -0.41
C SER A 142 -20.86 7.62 -1.16
N GLU A 143 -22.12 7.43 -1.52
CA GLU A 143 -22.94 8.55 -1.97
C GLU A 143 -23.06 9.54 -0.81
N ARG A 144 -22.92 10.83 -1.12
CA ARG A 144 -23.27 11.88 -0.16
C ARG A 144 -24.74 11.67 0.18
N GLY A 145 -25.02 11.19 1.40
CA GLY A 145 -26.32 11.36 2.02
C GLY A 145 -26.53 12.85 2.25
N LEU A 146 -26.94 13.57 1.21
CA LEU A 146 -27.63 14.84 1.37
C LEU A 146 -29.09 14.48 1.68
N ARG A 147 -29.37 14.25 2.95
CA ARG A 147 -30.70 14.41 3.53
C ARG A 147 -30.57 15.21 4.81
#